data_AF-A0A2P6QV68-F1
#
_entry.id   AF-A0A2P6QV68-F1
#
_cell.length_a   1.000
_cell.length_b   1.000
_cell.length_c   1.000
_cell.angle_alpha   90.00
_cell.angle_beta   90.00
_cell.angle_gamma   90.00
#
_symmetry.space_group_name_H-M   'P 1'
#
loop_
_entity.id
_entity.type
_entity.pdbx_description
1 polymer ?
#
loop_
_entity_poly.entity_id
_entity_poly.type
_entity_poly.pdbx_seq_one_letter_code
_entity_poly.pdbx_strand_id
1 'polypeptide(L)'
;MILEGIILAQQSFRGRDKDIILAAFPKCGTTWTKAPMLAIQNQNRYGQDHSSQSFHPLLTKNPHNVVPFLELHVDKDNPIAYLDPLLSPRLLSTYSSYLPLPNSVLNYPNAWIVCNARNPKVVLVSLWAFHLKTRPPNSNNKLWQRT
;
A
#
# COMPACT_ATOMS: atom_id res chain seq x y z
N MET A 1 -13.14 0.17 9.94
CA MET A 1 -12.28 -1.00 9.63
C MET A 1 -10.80 -0.65 9.54
N ILE A 2 -10.37 0.49 8.96
CA ILE A 2 -8.94 0.87 8.91
C ILE A 2 -8.31 1.12 10.30
N LEU A 3 -9.05 1.77 11.21
CA LEU A 3 -8.54 2.09 12.55
C LEU A 3 -8.19 0.83 13.38
N GLU A 4 -9.07 -0.18 13.36
CA GLU A 4 -8.85 -1.46 14.04
C GLU A 4 -7.62 -2.18 13.47
N GLY A 5 -7.46 -2.17 12.15
CA GLY A 5 -6.27 -2.72 11.50
C GLY A 5 -4.98 -1.99 11.87
N ILE A 6 -5.00 -0.67 12.03
CA ILE A 6 -3.83 0.11 12.50
C ILE A 6 -3.47 -0.31 13.92
N ILE A 7 -4.44 -0.39 14.83
CA ILE A 7 -4.20 -0.77 16.24
C ILE A 7 -3.61 -2.18 16.32
N LEU A 8 -4.19 -3.14 15.59
CA LEU A 8 -3.69 -4.51 15.56
C LEU A 8 -2.29 -4.59 14.93
N ALA A 9 -2.03 -3.86 13.84
CA ALA A 9 -0.71 -3.78 13.24
C ALA A 9 0.32 -3.21 14.24
N GLN A 10 -0.02 -2.18 15.01
CA GLN A 10 0.87 -1.64 16.04
C GLN A 10 1.24 -2.66 17.11
N GLN A 11 0.28 -3.48 17.54
CA GLN A 11 0.47 -4.44 18.64
C GLN A 11 1.23 -5.69 18.21
N SER A 12 0.97 -6.16 17.00
CA SER A 12 1.43 -7.49 16.59
C SER A 12 2.60 -7.41 15.59
N PHE A 13 2.75 -6.30 14.82
CA PHE A 13 3.68 -6.26 13.70
C PHE A 13 5.13 -6.35 14.18
N ARG A 14 5.89 -7.25 13.55
CA ARG A 14 7.32 -7.39 13.77
C ARG A 14 8.06 -6.98 12.52
N GLY A 15 8.72 -5.83 12.60
CA GLY A 15 9.64 -5.34 11.57
C GLY A 15 10.84 -6.26 11.39
N ARG A 16 11.45 -6.21 10.21
CA ARG A 16 12.74 -6.82 9.89
C ARG A 16 13.72 -5.73 9.50
N ASP A 17 15.01 -6.01 9.66
CA ASP A 17 16.10 -5.04 9.47
C ASP A 17 16.07 -4.33 8.10
N LYS A 18 15.62 -4.99 7.03
CA LYS A 18 15.59 -4.45 5.66
C LYS A 18 14.18 -4.17 5.14
N ASP A 19 13.20 -4.00 6.02
CA ASP A 19 11.84 -3.68 5.59
C ASP A 19 11.76 -2.28 4.98
N ILE A 20 10.93 -2.14 3.95
CA ILE A 20 10.64 -0.88 3.28
C ILE A 20 9.14 -0.61 3.43
N ILE A 21 8.81 0.44 4.17
CA ILE A 21 7.44 0.86 4.44
C ILE A 21 7.08 2.08 3.58
N LEU A 22 6.11 1.92 2.69
CA LEU A 22 5.53 2.99 1.89
C LEU A 22 4.36 3.61 2.65
N ALA A 23 4.61 4.73 3.33
CA ALA A 23 3.59 5.50 4.02
C ALA A 23 2.97 6.54 3.08
N ALA A 24 1.65 6.62 3.01
CA ALA A 24 0.97 7.67 2.24
C ALA A 24 -0.44 7.89 2.77
N PHE A 25 -0.94 9.12 2.69
CA PHE A 25 -2.37 9.35 2.92
C PHE A 25 -3.20 8.79 1.74
N PRO A 26 -4.43 8.30 1.96
CA PRO A 26 -5.29 7.85 0.87
C PRO A 26 -5.36 8.87 -0.28
N LYS A 27 -5.22 8.37 -1.51
CA LYS A 27 -5.27 9.17 -2.75
C LYS A 27 -4.08 10.12 -3.00
N CYS A 28 -3.01 10.04 -2.22
CA CYS A 28 -1.73 10.70 -2.53
C CYS A 28 -0.93 10.03 -3.66
N GLY A 29 -1.44 8.95 -4.27
CA GLY A 29 -0.76 8.25 -5.37
C GLY A 29 -0.05 6.96 -4.94
N THR A 30 -0.62 6.21 -4.00
CA THR A 30 -0.08 4.92 -3.53
C THR A 30 0.22 3.95 -4.68
N THR A 31 -0.64 3.86 -5.69
CA THR A 31 -0.41 2.97 -6.85
C THR A 31 0.84 3.38 -7.63
N TRP A 32 0.98 4.69 -7.83
CA TRP A 32 2.09 5.28 -8.60
C TRP A 32 3.42 5.20 -7.85
N THR A 33 3.43 5.11 -6.52
CA THR A 33 4.64 4.82 -5.73
C THR A 33 4.91 3.33 -5.60
N LYS A 34 3.89 2.49 -5.39
CA LYS A 34 4.03 1.03 -5.25
C LYS A 34 4.62 0.39 -6.50
N ALA A 35 4.16 0.79 -7.68
CA ALA A 35 4.60 0.21 -8.94
C ALA A 35 6.11 0.36 -9.19
N PRO A 36 6.70 1.57 -9.21
CA PRO A 36 8.13 1.73 -9.43
C PRO A 36 8.97 1.11 -8.31
N MET A 37 8.55 1.20 -7.04
CA MET A 37 9.26 0.55 -5.94
C MET A 37 9.33 -0.97 -6.11
N LEU A 38 8.21 -1.58 -6.54
CA LEU A 38 8.17 -3.01 -6.82
C LEU A 38 9.05 -3.38 -8.02
N ALA A 39 9.08 -2.54 -9.07
CA ALA A 39 9.94 -2.75 -10.23
C ALA A 39 11.43 -2.70 -9.84
N ILE A 40 11.84 -1.70 -9.05
CA ILE A 40 13.21 -1.56 -8.56
C ILE A 40 13.59 -2.78 -7.70
N GLN A 41 12.72 -3.20 -6.78
CA GLN A 41 12.99 -4.33 -5.90
C GLN A 41 13.20 -5.64 -6.65
N ASN A 42 12.45 -5.86 -7.73
CA ASN A 42 12.52 -7.10 -8.52
C ASN A 42 13.36 -6.96 -9.80
N GLN A 43 14.08 -5.87 -9.98
CA GLN A 43 14.88 -5.62 -11.20
C GLN A 43 15.90 -6.73 -11.47
N ASN A 44 16.50 -7.30 -10.41
CA ASN A 44 17.46 -8.40 -10.56
C ASN A 44 16.80 -9.72 -10.99
N ARG A 45 15.50 -9.87 -10.73
CA ARG A 45 14.74 -11.09 -11.04
C ARG A 45 14.09 -11.05 -12.42
N TYR A 46 13.63 -9.88 -12.84
CA TYR A 46 12.86 -9.71 -14.07
C TYR A 46 13.50 -8.75 -15.08
N GLY A 47 14.67 -8.17 -14.78
CA GLY A 47 15.35 -7.20 -15.65
C GLY A 47 16.49 -7.79 -16.49
N GLN A 48 16.84 -9.07 -16.31
CA GLN A 48 18.00 -9.68 -16.97
C GLN A 48 17.74 -10.09 -18.42
N ASP A 49 16.52 -10.50 -18.76
CA ASP A 49 16.15 -10.92 -20.11
C ASP A 49 14.72 -10.48 -20.48
N HIS A 50 14.44 -10.37 -21.79
CA HIS A 50 13.11 -9.99 -22.30
C HIS A 50 12.02 -11.02 -21.94
N SER A 51 12.38 -12.30 -21.80
CA SER A 51 11.47 -13.37 -21.36
C SER A 51 10.96 -13.12 -19.94
N SER A 52 11.84 -12.84 -18.98
CA SER A 52 11.42 -12.62 -17.59
C SER A 52 10.65 -11.32 -17.42
N GLN A 53 10.95 -10.28 -18.21
CA GLN A 53 10.18 -9.02 -18.20
C GLN A 53 8.69 -9.26 -18.49
N SER A 54 8.37 -10.20 -19.38
CA SER A 54 6.99 -10.53 -19.76
C SER A 54 6.18 -11.13 -18.61
N PHE A 55 6.85 -11.70 -17.60
CA PHE A 55 6.22 -12.27 -16.40
C PHE A 55 6.26 -11.34 -15.19
N HIS A 56 6.64 -10.06 -15.37
CA HIS A 56 6.72 -9.13 -14.26
C HIS A 56 5.35 -8.97 -13.55
N PRO A 57 5.29 -9.04 -12.20
CA PRO A 57 4.02 -8.97 -11.46
C PRO A 57 3.16 -7.73 -11.75
N LEU A 58 3.77 -6.62 -12.16
CA LEU A 58 3.05 -5.39 -12.55
C LEU A 58 2.24 -5.52 -13.83
N LEU A 59 2.57 -6.47 -14.71
CA LEU A 59 1.82 -6.71 -15.95
C LEU A 59 0.60 -7.59 -15.71
N THR A 60 0.64 -8.45 -14.68
CA THR A 60 -0.39 -9.46 -14.42
C THR A 60 -1.28 -9.12 -13.22
N LYS A 61 -0.79 -8.32 -12.27
CA LYS A 61 -1.49 -8.02 -11.01
C LYS A 61 -1.50 -6.53 -10.72
N ASN A 62 -2.56 -6.07 -10.07
CA ASN A 62 -2.63 -4.72 -9.53
C ASN A 62 -1.54 -4.52 -8.45
N PRO A 63 -0.80 -3.40 -8.43
CA PRO A 63 0.21 -3.13 -7.40
C PRO A 63 -0.31 -3.21 -5.96
N HIS A 64 -1.59 -2.93 -5.72
CA HIS A 64 -2.22 -3.07 -4.42
C HIS A 64 -2.36 -4.52 -3.95
N ASN A 65 -2.37 -5.48 -4.87
CA ASN A 65 -2.43 -6.92 -4.57
C ASN A 65 -1.03 -7.52 -4.38
N VAL A 66 0.02 -6.83 -4.86
CA VAL A 66 1.40 -7.30 -4.72
C VAL A 66 2.10 -6.68 -3.53
N VAL A 67 1.87 -5.40 -3.26
CA VAL A 67 2.41 -4.68 -2.10
C VAL A 67 1.32 -4.58 -1.05
N PRO A 68 1.34 -5.44 -0.01
CA PRO A 68 0.28 -5.46 0.99
C PRO A 68 0.25 -4.20 1.83
N PHE A 69 -0.93 -3.91 2.39
CA PHE A 69 -1.09 -2.91 3.43
C PHE A 69 -0.97 -3.53 4.82
N LEU A 70 -0.37 -2.83 5.78
CA LEU A 70 -0.29 -3.29 7.18
C LEU A 70 -1.68 -3.39 7.81
N GLU A 71 -2.59 -2.48 7.49
CA GLU A 71 -3.86 -2.31 8.20
C GLU A 71 -5.11 -2.89 7.50
N LEU A 72 -5.00 -3.49 6.31
CA LEU A 72 -6.17 -3.94 5.53
C LEU A 72 -6.41 -5.45 5.52
N HIS A 73 -5.39 -6.29 5.72
CA HIS A 73 -5.50 -7.76 5.66
C HIS A 73 -5.28 -8.42 7.01
N VAL A 74 -5.61 -7.66 8.06
CA VAL A 74 -5.40 -8.07 9.45
C VAL A 74 -6.54 -8.99 9.85
N ASP A 75 -6.25 -10.29 9.99
CA ASP A 75 -7.16 -11.25 10.60
C ASP A 75 -7.20 -11.03 12.12
N LYS A 76 -8.37 -11.24 12.76
CA LYS A 76 -8.50 -11.07 14.22
C LYS A 76 -7.72 -12.15 14.97
N ASP A 77 -7.65 -13.35 14.41
CA ASP A 77 -7.02 -14.50 15.05
C ASP A 77 -5.51 -14.59 14.75
N ASN A 78 -5.08 -14.14 13.57
CA ASN A 78 -3.67 -14.05 13.22
C ASN A 78 -3.37 -12.82 12.34
N PRO A 79 -3.22 -11.64 12.96
CA PRO A 79 -3.23 -10.35 12.26
C PRO A 79 -2.14 -10.17 11.20
N ILE A 80 -1.09 -10.99 11.19
CA ILE A 80 0.12 -10.75 10.38
C ILE A 80 0.63 -12.00 9.66
N ALA A 81 -0.05 -13.14 9.79
CA ALA A 81 0.38 -14.40 9.15
C ALA A 81 0.70 -14.24 7.66
N TYR A 82 -0.05 -13.38 6.97
CA TYR A 82 0.12 -13.13 5.54
C TYR A 82 1.42 -12.39 5.18
N LEU A 83 2.09 -11.74 6.14
CA LEU A 83 3.38 -11.04 5.95
C LEU A 83 4.60 -11.92 6.24
N ASP A 84 4.43 -13.02 6.96
CA ASP A 84 5.52 -13.96 7.27
C ASP A 84 6.13 -14.65 6.05
N PRO A 85 5.34 -15.16 5.06
CA PRO A 85 5.89 -15.82 3.88
C PRO A 85 6.60 -14.85 2.91
N LEU A 86 6.51 -13.54 3.12
CA LEU A 86 7.18 -12.57 2.26
C LEU A 86 8.70 -12.63 2.45
N LEU A 87 9.43 -12.68 1.34
CA LEU A 87 10.89 -12.64 1.33
C LEU A 87 11.41 -11.25 1.71
N SER A 88 12.53 -11.21 2.43
CA SER A 88 13.24 -9.96 2.75
C SER A 88 14.12 -9.50 1.57
N PRO A 89 14.26 -8.19 1.31
CA PRO A 89 13.56 -7.08 1.97
C PRO A 89 12.07 -7.10 1.66
N ARG A 90 11.20 -6.83 2.63
CA ARG A 90 9.75 -6.77 2.39
C ARG A 90 9.36 -5.36 1.96
N LEU A 91 8.58 -5.24 0.89
CA LEU A 91 7.96 -3.99 0.48
C LEU A 91 6.52 -3.99 0.98
N LEU A 92 6.22 -3.10 1.93
CA LEU A 92 4.92 -2.99 2.58
C LEU A 92 4.38 -1.56 2.42
N SER A 93 3.10 -1.35 2.68
CA SER A 93 2.49 -0.03 2.61
C SER A 93 1.55 0.24 3.78
N THR A 94 1.36 1.50 4.11
CA THR A 94 0.41 1.89 5.14
C THR A 94 -0.21 3.26 4.86
N TYR A 95 -1.48 3.39 5.23
CA TYR A 95 -2.17 4.67 5.36
C TYR A 95 -1.96 5.32 6.74
N SER A 96 -1.25 4.64 7.64
CA SER A 96 -0.95 5.12 8.98
C SER A 96 0.02 6.31 8.93
N SER A 97 -0.17 7.24 9.87
CA SER A 97 0.78 8.33 10.09
C SER A 97 2.04 7.81 10.80
N TYR A 98 3.09 8.62 10.86
CA TYR A 98 4.34 8.24 11.52
C TYR A 98 4.16 7.87 13.01
N LEU A 99 3.31 8.61 13.74
CA LEU A 99 3.07 8.39 15.17
C LEU A 99 2.50 6.99 15.48
N PRO A 100 1.43 6.53 14.80
CA PRO A 100 0.90 5.18 14.99
C PRO A 100 1.66 4.08 14.23
N LEU A 101 2.91 4.28 13.84
CA LEU A 101 3.69 3.23 13.18
C LEU A 101 4.21 2.22 14.24
N PRO A 102 4.32 0.91 13.93
CA PRO A 102 4.85 -0.06 14.88
C PRO A 102 6.29 0.28 15.30
N ASN A 103 6.54 0.35 16.61
CA ASN A 103 7.87 0.63 17.16
C ASN A 103 8.94 -0.33 16.64
N SER A 104 8.56 -1.56 16.32
CA SER A 104 9.48 -2.55 15.73
C SER A 104 10.13 -2.04 14.44
N VAL A 105 9.44 -1.27 13.61
CA VAL A 105 10.01 -0.69 12.37
C VAL A 105 10.98 0.42 12.73
N LEU A 106 10.61 1.28 13.68
CA LEU A 106 11.38 2.45 14.09
C LEU A 106 12.69 2.08 14.78
N ASN A 107 12.75 0.90 15.40
CA ASN A 107 13.93 0.43 16.13
C ASN A 107 15.04 -0.12 15.21
N TYR A 108 14.77 -0.43 13.95
CA TYR A 108 15.79 -0.94 13.02
C TYR A 108 16.42 0.20 12.23
N PRO A 109 17.75 0.39 12.28
CA PRO A 109 18.42 1.48 11.57
C PRO A 109 18.42 1.31 10.05
N ASN A 110 18.30 0.08 9.55
CA ASN A 110 18.34 -0.24 8.12
C ASN A 110 16.94 -0.32 7.47
N ALA A 111 15.87 -0.13 8.26
CA ALA A 111 14.52 -0.10 7.74
C ALA A 111 14.22 1.26 7.11
N TRP A 112 13.61 1.27 5.92
CA TRP A 112 13.33 2.49 5.18
C TRP A 112 11.85 2.85 5.25
N ILE A 113 11.55 4.10 5.61
CA ILE A 113 10.18 4.64 5.55
C ILE A 113 10.13 5.68 4.45
N VAL A 114 9.38 5.38 3.39
CA VAL A 114 9.17 6.30 2.26
C VAL A 114 7.79 6.90 2.39
N CYS A 115 7.73 8.20 2.67
CA CYS A 115 6.47 8.94 2.78
C CYS A 115 6.14 9.61 1.44
N ASN A 116 4.96 9.32 0.89
CA ASN A 116 4.44 10.04 -0.27
C ASN A 116 3.35 11.04 0.17
N ALA A 117 3.65 12.32 -0.02
CA ALA A 117 2.76 13.43 0.26
C ALA A 117 2.36 14.16 -1.03
N ARG A 118 1.12 14.64 -1.08
CA ARG A 118 0.57 15.42 -2.20
C ARG A 118 -0.18 16.63 -1.65
N ASN A 119 -0.29 17.69 -2.46
CA ASN A 119 -1.05 18.89 -2.11
C ASN A 119 -2.48 18.52 -1.63
N PRO A 120 -2.90 18.96 -0.42
CA PRO A 120 -4.15 18.54 0.20
C PRO A 120 -5.39 18.91 -0.62
N LYS A 121 -5.36 20.02 -1.38
CA LYS A 121 -6.48 20.41 -2.25
C LYS A 121 -6.72 19.37 -3.34
N VAL A 122 -5.63 18.85 -3.93
CA VAL A 122 -5.69 17.83 -4.99
C VAL A 122 -6.08 16.46 -4.42
N VAL A 123 -5.59 16.14 -3.23
CA VAL A 123 -5.96 14.91 -2.50
C VAL A 123 -7.45 14.90 -2.22
N LEU A 124 -8.02 16.02 -1.74
CA LEU A 124 -9.44 16.15 -1.45
C LEU A 124 -10.30 15.89 -2.70
N VAL A 125 -9.97 16.53 -3.83
CA VAL A 125 -10.69 16.31 -5.09
C VAL A 125 -10.59 14.86 -5.54
N SER A 126 -9.41 14.24 -5.41
CA SER A 126 -9.21 12.83 -5.77
C SER A 126 -9.99 11.87 -4.86
N LEU A 127 -10.05 12.17 -3.56
CA LEU A 127 -10.82 11.40 -2.58
C LEU A 127 -12.31 11.49 -2.85
N TRP A 128 -12.82 12.70 -3.10
CA TRP A 128 -14.20 12.94 -3.46
C TRP A 128 -14.59 12.18 -4.74
N ALA A 129 -13.82 12.35 -5.81
CA ALA A 129 -14.06 11.67 -7.09
C ALA A 129 -14.02 10.14 -6.95
N PHE A 130 -13.12 9.62 -6.11
CA PHE A 130 -13.08 8.18 -5.81
C PHE A 130 -14.32 7.71 -5.04
N HIS A 131 -14.73 8.46 -4.02
CA HIS A 131 -15.91 8.14 -3.23
C HIS A 131 -17.19 8.12 -4.08
N LEU A 132 -17.34 9.05 -5.01
CA LEU A 132 -18.47 9.07 -5.94
C LEU A 132 -18.52 7.82 -6.83
N LYS A 133 -17.35 7.32 -7.29
CA LYS A 133 -17.26 6.11 -8.11
C LYS A 133 -17.52 4.82 -7.33
N THR A 134 -17.21 4.79 -6.04
CA THR A 134 -17.42 3.61 -5.18
C THR A 134 -18.83 3.53 -4.59
N ARG A 135 -19.68 4.55 -4.80
CA ARG A 135 -21.08 4.49 -4.38
C ARG A 135 -21.83 3.43 -5.20
N PRO A 136 -22.65 2.57 -4.58
CA PRO A 136 -23.54 1.70 -5.32
C PRO A 136 -24.45 2.53 -6.23
N PRO A 137 -24.84 2.03 -7.41
CA PRO A 137 -25.71 2.76 -8.31
C PRO A 137 -27.07 2.99 -7.63
N ASN A 138 -27.31 4.23 -7.19
CA ASN A 138 -28.65 4.69 -6.85
C ASN A 138 -29.43 4.90 -8.16
N SER A 139 -30.64 4.34 -8.23
CA SER A 139 -31.57 4.43 -9.37
C SER A 139 -31.97 5.85 -9.81
N ASN A 140 -31.52 6.90 -9.11
CA ASN A 140 -31.96 8.29 -9.31
C ASN A 140 -30.86 9.27 -9.78
N ASN A 141 -29.68 8.81 -10.18
CA ASN A 141 -28.61 9.71 -10.65
C ASN A 141 -28.67 9.98 -12.16
N LYS A 142 -29.76 10.60 -12.63
CA LYS A 142 -29.83 11.21 -13.99
C LYS A 142 -29.26 12.63 -14.06
N LEU A 143 -28.78 13.19 -12.95
CA LEU A 143 -28.39 14.61 -12.87
C LEU A 143 -26.94 14.92 -13.25
N TRP A 144 -26.08 13.93 -13.52
CA TRP A 144 -24.65 14.17 -13.78
C TRP A 144 -24.14 13.63 -15.13
N GLN A 145 -25.04 13.28 -16.06
CA GLN A 145 -24.64 12.89 -17.43
C GLN A 145 -24.70 14.04 -18.45
N ARG A 146 -24.83 15.29 -18.00
CA ARG A 146 -24.82 16.48 -18.88
C ARG A 146 -23.84 17.53 -18.36
N THR A 147 -22.55 17.31 -18.63
CA THR A 147 -21.53 18.34 -18.86
C THR A 147 -20.40 17.71 -19.63
#